data_AF-A0A931DDU7-F1
#
_entry.id   AF-A0A931DDU7-F1
#
_cell.length_a   1.000
_cell.length_b   1.000
_cell.length_c   1.000
_cell.angle_alpha   90.00
_cell.angle_beta   90.00
_cell.angle_gamma   90.00
#
_symmetry.space_group_name_H-M   'P 1'
#
loop_
_entity.id
_entity.type
_entity.pdbx_description
1 polymer ?
#
loop_
_entity_poly.entity_id
_entity_poly.type
_entity_poly.pdbx_seq_one_letter_code
_entity_poly.pdbx_strand_id
1 'polypeptide(L)'
;MTSVAGVCWGLVFWEQDGRAYAGISGPETRSGTAPVPNGATFTGIDFAVGTSLRAVPTSALVNGGIELPDTTRRTFRLDGGRWDTPHPDDAEGLVERLVRTGIVVRDLLVAESLRGHRPAVSRRTVERRFRVATGLTQGGVRQIERARRAAELLASGESAADVVTKLGYFDESHLARALRSYVGRTAGQLREGAGGAIALDLDQRLTS
;
A
#
# COMPACT_ATOMS: atom_id res chain seq x y z
N MET A 1 -2.35 -5.72 -14.90
CA MET A 1 -1.96 -6.45 -13.67
C MET A 1 -3.10 -6.38 -12.67
N THR A 2 -3.31 -7.41 -11.83
CA THR A 2 -4.26 -7.29 -10.71
C THR A 2 -3.65 -6.40 -9.62
N SER A 3 -4.31 -5.30 -9.29
CA SER A 3 -3.93 -4.44 -8.15
C SER A 3 -4.52 -5.02 -6.86
N VAL A 4 -3.68 -5.25 -5.86
CA VAL A 4 -4.10 -5.70 -4.53
C VAL A 4 -4.30 -4.47 -3.65
N ALA A 5 -5.43 -4.40 -2.95
CA ALA A 5 -5.79 -3.29 -2.09
C ALA A 5 -4.64 -2.92 -1.15
N GLY A 6 -4.04 -1.74 -1.28
CA GLY A 6 -2.97 -1.24 -0.41
C GLY A 6 -3.49 -0.37 0.73
N VAL A 7 -2.84 -0.39 1.89
CA VAL A 7 -3.18 0.50 3.02
C VAL A 7 -2.27 1.72 3.14
N CYS A 8 -1.19 1.71 2.36
CA CYS A 8 -0.18 2.76 2.33
C CYS A 8 -0.47 3.72 1.17
N TRP A 9 -0.04 4.97 1.35
CA TRP A 9 0.19 5.87 0.24
C TRP A 9 1.65 5.72 -0.19
N GLY A 10 1.96 6.12 -1.43
CA GLY A 10 3.28 5.96 -2.00
C GLY A 10 3.67 7.08 -2.95
N LEU A 11 4.95 7.12 -3.31
CA LEU A 11 5.42 7.81 -4.51
C LEU A 11 5.71 6.76 -5.58
N VAL A 12 5.30 7.02 -6.81
CA VAL A 12 5.57 6.17 -7.95
C VAL A 12 6.20 6.98 -9.06
N PHE A 13 7.30 6.49 -9.61
CA PHE A 13 8.02 7.07 -10.72
C PHE A 13 8.01 6.08 -11.86
N TRP A 14 7.73 6.54 -13.07
CA TRP A 14 7.76 5.67 -14.25
C TRP A 14 8.17 6.41 -15.50
N GLU A 15 8.73 5.67 -16.45
CA GLU A 15 8.99 6.16 -17.80
C GLU A 15 8.10 5.44 -18.81
N GLN A 16 7.51 6.20 -19.73
CA GLN A 16 6.74 5.67 -20.85
C GLN A 16 7.02 6.52 -22.10
N ASP A 17 7.32 5.86 -23.22
CA ASP A 17 7.59 6.50 -24.52
C ASP A 17 8.65 7.61 -24.43
N GLY A 18 9.69 7.38 -23.61
CA GLY A 18 10.79 8.32 -23.37
C GLY A 18 10.47 9.51 -22.46
N ARG A 19 9.23 9.62 -21.97
CA ARG A 19 8.77 10.64 -21.03
C ARG A 19 8.72 10.08 -19.61
N ALA A 20 9.22 10.87 -18.65
CA ALA A 20 9.19 10.53 -17.24
C ALA A 20 7.96 11.13 -16.55
N TYR A 21 7.45 10.39 -15.59
CA TYR A 21 6.28 10.72 -14.78
C TYR A 21 6.57 10.40 -13.32
N ALA A 22 5.89 11.14 -12.44
CA ALA A 22 5.90 10.91 -11.02
C ALA A 22 4.47 11.08 -10.52
N GLY A 23 4.09 10.34 -9.48
CA GLY A 23 2.77 10.40 -8.91
C GLY A 23 2.77 10.04 -7.45
N ILE A 24 1.71 10.47 -6.76
CA ILE A 24 1.35 10.01 -5.44
C ILE A 24 0.30 8.91 -5.63
N SER A 25 0.57 7.70 -5.15
CA SER A 25 -0.44 6.65 -5.04
C SER A 25 -1.11 6.71 -3.68
N GLY A 26 -2.41 6.41 -3.64
CA GLY A 26 -3.16 6.33 -2.40
C GLY A 26 -3.50 4.92 -1.96
N PRO A 27 -3.99 4.78 -0.73
CA PRO A 27 -4.50 3.52 -0.22
C PRO A 27 -5.77 3.13 -0.99
N GLU A 28 -5.97 1.83 -1.17
CA GLU A 28 -7.09 1.24 -1.89
C GLU A 28 -7.98 0.46 -0.93
N THR A 29 -9.29 0.59 -1.10
CA THR A 29 -10.29 -0.10 -0.27
C THR A 29 -10.66 -1.48 -0.79
N ARG A 30 -10.23 -1.82 -2.01
CA ARG A 30 -10.53 -3.07 -2.70
C ARG A 30 -9.51 -3.31 -3.80
N SER A 31 -9.38 -4.56 -4.24
CA SER A 31 -8.57 -4.89 -5.41
C SER A 31 -9.11 -4.21 -6.66
N GLY A 32 -8.21 -3.90 -7.58
CA GLY A 32 -8.53 -3.28 -8.86
C GLY A 32 -7.66 -3.81 -9.98
N THR A 33 -7.58 -3.06 -11.07
CA THR A 33 -6.68 -3.33 -12.18
C THR A 33 -5.73 -2.16 -12.34
N ALA A 34 -4.43 -2.43 -12.24
CA ALA A 34 -3.40 -1.45 -12.56
C ALA A 34 -3.02 -1.61 -14.04
N PRO A 35 -3.24 -0.58 -14.89
CA PRO A 35 -2.64 -0.55 -16.22
C PRO A 35 -1.12 -0.44 -16.05
N VAL A 36 -0.38 -1.40 -16.60
CA VAL A 36 1.08 -1.37 -16.65
C VAL A 36 1.41 -1.19 -18.13
N PRO A 37 1.80 0.02 -18.58
CA PRO A 37 2.17 0.25 -19.97
C PRO A 37 3.32 -0.67 -20.38
N ASN A 38 3.29 -1.15 -21.62
CA ASN A 38 4.34 -2.02 -22.13
C ASN A 38 5.69 -1.29 -22.12
N GLY A 39 6.72 -1.94 -21.57
CA GLY A 39 8.07 -1.38 -21.50
C GLY A 39 8.24 -0.27 -20.46
N ALA A 40 7.23 0.04 -19.65
CA ALA A 40 7.38 0.99 -18.56
C ALA A 40 8.14 0.36 -17.39
N THR A 41 9.17 1.07 -16.91
CA THR A 41 9.87 0.73 -15.67
C THR A 41 9.30 1.59 -14.55
N PHE A 42 9.03 0.97 -13.40
CA PHE A 42 8.45 1.62 -12.24
C PHE A 42 9.42 1.57 -11.05
N THR A 43 9.55 2.69 -10.36
CA THR A 43 10.18 2.79 -9.04
C THR A 43 9.12 3.27 -8.07
N GLY A 44 8.77 2.45 -7.08
CA GLY A 44 7.77 2.77 -6.06
C GLY A 44 8.42 2.95 -4.69
N ILE A 45 7.92 3.91 -3.91
CA ILE A 45 8.26 4.11 -2.51
C ILE A 45 6.96 4.09 -1.72
N ASP A 46 6.74 3.01 -0.98
CA ASP A 46 5.59 2.89 -0.08
C ASP A 46 5.91 3.46 1.30
N PHE A 47 5.04 4.34 1.79
CA PHE A 47 5.21 4.93 3.11
C PHE A 47 4.41 4.17 4.16
N ALA A 48 5.05 3.89 5.29
CA ALA A 48 4.45 3.13 6.38
C ALA A 48 3.12 3.75 6.86
N VAL A 49 2.16 2.89 7.21
CA VAL A 49 0.86 3.34 7.73
C VAL A 49 1.04 4.23 8.97
N GLY A 50 0.30 5.33 9.01
CA GLY A 50 0.46 6.38 10.01
C GLY A 50 1.41 7.50 9.58
N THR A 51 1.98 7.42 8.39
CA THR A 51 2.56 8.58 7.71
C THR A 51 1.54 9.25 6.80
N SER A 52 1.75 10.53 6.51
CA SER A 52 0.92 11.30 5.57
C SER A 52 1.73 12.44 4.94
N LEU A 53 1.26 12.94 3.80
CA LEU A 53 1.76 14.18 3.21
C LEU A 53 1.12 15.38 3.92
N ARG A 54 1.93 16.37 4.26
CA ARG A 54 1.43 17.64 4.80
C ARG A 54 0.53 18.38 3.80
N ALA A 55 0.91 18.36 2.53
CA ALA A 55 0.26 19.12 1.47
C ALA A 55 -1.04 18.48 0.94
N VAL A 56 -1.18 17.16 1.11
CA VAL A 56 -2.27 16.39 0.52
C VAL A 56 -2.87 15.47 1.59
N PRO A 57 -4.14 15.65 1.97
CA PRO A 57 -4.78 14.76 2.92
C PRO A 57 -4.92 13.36 2.31
N THR A 58 -4.57 12.31 3.06
CA THR A 58 -4.63 10.92 2.58
C THR A 58 -6.04 10.52 2.12
N SER A 59 -7.09 11.12 2.68
CA SER A 59 -8.48 10.89 2.25
C SER A 59 -8.75 11.28 0.79
N ALA A 60 -8.01 12.25 0.23
CA ALA A 60 -8.12 12.63 -1.18
C ALA A 60 -7.43 11.64 -2.13
N LEU A 61 -6.59 10.74 -1.59
CA LEU A 61 -5.84 9.75 -2.35
C LEU A 61 -6.55 8.39 -2.38
N VAL A 62 -7.55 8.16 -1.53
CA VAL A 62 -8.20 6.84 -1.38
C VAL A 62 -8.78 6.36 -2.72
N ASN A 63 -8.42 5.13 -3.13
CA ASN A 63 -8.76 4.51 -4.42
C ASN A 63 -8.27 5.30 -5.65
N GLY A 64 -7.18 6.05 -5.52
CA GLY A 64 -6.64 6.84 -6.61
C GLY A 64 -5.22 7.32 -6.37
N GLY A 65 -4.92 8.48 -6.91
CA GLY A 65 -3.60 9.08 -6.86
C GLY A 65 -3.59 10.44 -7.54
N ILE A 66 -2.45 11.10 -7.50
CA ILE A 66 -2.22 12.41 -8.11
C ILE A 66 -0.96 12.32 -8.95
N GLU A 67 -1.06 12.62 -10.24
CA GLU A 67 0.13 12.83 -11.08
C GLU A 67 0.79 14.16 -10.71
N LEU A 68 2.12 14.13 -10.51
CA LEU A 68 2.90 15.28 -10.12
C LEU A 68 3.34 16.08 -11.35
N PRO A 69 3.13 17.41 -11.36
CA PRO A 69 3.46 18.26 -12.50
C PRO A 69 4.98 18.45 -12.67
N ASP A 70 5.36 18.96 -13.84
CA ASP A 70 6.74 19.32 -14.21
C ASP A 70 7.79 18.23 -13.96
N THR A 71 7.38 16.97 -14.11
CA THR A 71 8.27 15.82 -13.94
C THR A 71 9.19 15.66 -15.13
N THR A 72 10.47 15.44 -14.84
CA THR A 72 11.52 15.08 -15.79
C THR A 72 12.22 13.82 -15.31
N ARG A 73 13.11 13.25 -16.13
CA ARG A 73 13.90 12.08 -15.74
C ARG A 73 14.75 12.29 -14.49
N ARG A 74 15.11 13.54 -14.18
CA ARG A 74 15.99 13.88 -13.05
C ARG A 74 15.28 14.56 -11.91
N THR A 75 14.12 15.18 -12.13
CA THR A 75 13.46 15.97 -11.10
C THR A 75 11.95 15.89 -11.15
N PHE A 76 11.30 16.05 -10.02
CA PHE A 76 9.83 16.18 -9.91
C PHE A 76 9.44 17.33 -8.96
N ARG A 77 8.14 17.66 -8.92
CA ARG A 77 7.58 18.67 -8.01
C ARG A 77 6.76 18.02 -6.91
N LEU A 78 7.01 18.41 -5.66
CA LEU A 78 6.23 17.96 -4.51
C LEU A 78 6.23 19.06 -3.44
N ASP A 79 5.03 19.37 -2.94
CA ASP A 79 4.79 20.43 -1.95
C ASP A 79 5.43 21.78 -2.35
N GLY A 80 5.29 22.15 -3.63
CA GLY A 80 5.87 23.38 -4.19
C GLY A 80 7.40 23.38 -4.34
N GLY A 81 8.10 22.37 -3.85
CA GLY A 81 9.54 22.17 -4.00
C GLY A 81 9.90 21.37 -5.26
N ARG A 82 11.15 21.53 -5.74
CA ARG A 82 11.74 20.67 -6.77
C ARG A 82 12.66 19.65 -6.10
N TRP A 83 12.54 18.39 -6.48
CA TRP A 83 13.24 17.26 -5.88
C TRP A 83 13.90 16.42 -6.96
N ASP A 84 14.99 15.73 -6.64
CA ASP A 84 15.62 14.77 -7.56
C ASP A 84 14.80 13.48 -7.61
N THR A 85 14.52 13.00 -8.82
CA THR A 85 13.85 11.72 -9.05
C THR A 85 14.79 10.59 -8.60
N PRO A 86 14.35 9.71 -7.68
CA PRO A 86 15.22 8.69 -7.12
C PRO A 86 15.46 7.54 -8.10
N HIS A 87 16.65 6.97 -8.07
CA HIS A 87 16.90 5.61 -8.51
C HIS A 87 16.45 4.64 -7.41
N PRO A 88 16.10 3.37 -7.71
CA PRO A 88 15.83 2.37 -6.67
C PRO A 88 16.88 2.31 -5.55
N ASP A 89 18.15 2.53 -5.85
CA ASP A 89 19.25 2.44 -4.88
C ASP A 89 19.45 3.69 -4.00
N ASP A 90 18.73 4.79 -4.24
CA ASP A 90 18.87 6.05 -3.49
C ASP A 90 17.54 6.57 -2.89
N ALA A 91 16.48 5.76 -2.98
CA ALA A 91 15.14 6.09 -2.52
C ALA A 91 15.09 6.50 -1.04
N GLU A 92 15.88 5.83 -0.18
CA GLU A 92 15.99 6.12 1.25
C GLU A 92 16.48 7.55 1.49
N GLY A 93 17.46 8.01 0.69
CA GLY A 93 18.00 9.36 0.78
C GLY A 93 16.96 10.43 0.44
N LEU A 94 16.06 10.16 -0.51
CA LEU A 94 14.92 11.03 -0.78
C LEU A 94 13.97 11.06 0.43
N VAL A 95 13.59 9.89 0.96
CA VAL A 95 12.68 9.76 2.11
C VAL A 95 13.20 10.54 3.32
N GLU A 96 14.48 10.40 3.65
CA GLU A 96 15.11 11.14 4.75
C GLU A 96 14.97 12.65 4.59
N ARG A 97 15.18 13.18 3.38
CA ARG A 97 15.05 14.60 3.11
C ARG A 97 13.59 15.06 3.22
N LEU A 98 12.63 14.29 2.72
CA LEU A 98 11.19 14.60 2.81
C LEU A 98 10.70 14.64 4.27
N VAL A 99 11.20 13.75 5.12
CA VAL A 99 10.92 13.76 6.56
C VAL A 99 11.57 14.96 7.22
N ARG A 100 12.85 15.24 6.92
CA ARG A 100 13.60 16.36 7.49
C ARG A 100 12.98 17.72 7.18
N THR A 101 12.40 17.89 6.00
CA THR A 101 11.69 19.13 5.60
C THR A 101 10.22 19.17 6.06
N GLY A 102 9.74 18.12 6.72
CA GLY A 102 8.38 18.05 7.25
C GLY A 102 7.29 17.94 6.17
N ILE A 103 7.65 17.47 4.97
CA ILE A 103 6.67 17.14 3.91
C ILE A 103 5.96 15.85 4.26
N VAL A 104 6.72 14.85 4.72
CA VAL A 104 6.18 13.60 5.26
C VAL A 104 6.13 13.72 6.77
N VAL A 105 4.93 13.55 7.32
CA VAL A 105 4.69 13.61 8.76
C VAL A 105 4.18 12.26 9.26
N ARG A 106 4.48 11.94 10.51
CA ARG A 106 4.08 10.68 11.16
C ARG A 106 3.17 10.94 12.34
N ASP A 107 2.01 10.29 12.35
CA ASP A 107 1.11 10.22 13.50
C ASP A 107 1.50 9.01 14.37
N LEU A 108 2.15 9.28 15.50
CA LEU A 108 2.65 8.26 16.42
C LEU A 108 1.51 7.42 17.02
N LEU A 109 0.36 8.03 17.29
CA LEU A 109 -0.79 7.32 17.86
C LEU A 109 -1.28 6.24 16.89
N VAL A 110 -1.34 6.55 15.59
CA VAL A 110 -1.71 5.58 14.54
C VAL A 110 -0.65 4.48 14.46
N ALA A 111 0.63 4.84 14.44
CA ALA A 111 1.72 3.88 14.36
C ALA A 111 1.78 2.91 15.57
N GLU A 112 1.52 3.40 16.79
CA GLU A 112 1.46 2.59 18.01
C GLU A 112 0.23 1.67 18.02
N SER A 113 -0.92 2.21 17.62
CA SER A 113 -2.18 1.46 17.56
C SER A 113 -2.15 0.29 16.57
N LEU A 114 -1.36 0.40 15.50
CA LEU A 114 -1.11 -0.71 14.57
C LEU A 114 -0.30 -1.82 15.20
N ARG A 115 0.67 -1.49 16.07
CA ARG A 115 1.47 -2.46 16.84
C ARG A 115 0.67 -3.12 17.97
N GLY A 116 -0.65 -2.95 18.01
CA GLY A 116 -1.53 -3.51 19.03
C GLY A 116 -1.54 -2.75 20.36
N HIS A 117 -0.81 -1.63 20.47
CA HIS A 117 -0.86 -0.80 21.67
C HIS A 117 -2.25 -0.14 21.78
N ARG A 118 -2.71 0.04 23.00
CA ARG A 118 -3.95 0.77 23.30
C ARG A 118 -3.54 2.14 23.84
N PRO A 119 -3.60 3.21 23.01
CA PRO A 119 -3.29 4.54 23.50
C PRO A 119 -4.26 4.93 24.62
N ALA A 120 -3.82 5.81 25.53
CA ALA A 120 -4.65 6.38 26.60
C ALA A 120 -5.68 7.41 26.08
N VAL A 121 -6.35 7.09 24.97
CA VAL A 121 -7.40 7.90 24.36
C VAL A 121 -8.62 7.03 24.01
N SER A 122 -9.77 7.67 23.82
CA SER A 122 -10.98 6.94 23.45
C SER A 122 -10.85 6.26 22.07
N ARG A 123 -11.54 5.13 21.88
CA ARG A 123 -11.62 4.44 20.58
C ARG A 123 -12.06 5.35 19.44
N ARG A 124 -12.99 6.28 19.71
CA ARG A 124 -13.44 7.29 18.74
C ARG A 124 -12.30 8.22 18.30
N THR A 125 -11.41 8.59 19.21
CA THR A 125 -10.23 9.43 18.91
C THR A 125 -9.24 8.68 18.04
N VAL A 126 -8.97 7.41 18.38
CA VAL A 126 -8.11 6.52 17.57
C VAL A 126 -8.68 6.38 16.16
N GLU A 127 -9.96 6.03 16.03
CA GLU A 127 -10.61 5.84 14.73
C GLU A 127 -10.60 7.12 13.87
N ARG A 128 -10.86 8.28 14.48
CA ARG A 128 -10.76 9.58 13.78
C ARG A 128 -9.32 9.84 13.30
N ARG A 129 -8.32 9.61 14.14
CA ARG A 129 -6.90 9.80 13.81
C ARG A 129 -6.46 8.86 12.68
N PHE A 130 -6.89 7.59 12.72
CA PHE A 130 -6.67 6.65 11.63
C PHE A 130 -7.21 7.19 10.31
N ARG A 131 -8.48 7.58 10.25
CA ARG A 131 -9.08 8.08 9.01
C ARG A 131 -8.38 9.33 8.48
N VAL A 132 -7.91 10.22 9.35
CA VAL A 132 -7.16 11.40 8.93
C VAL A 132 -5.79 11.02 8.37
N ALA A 133 -5.05 10.15 9.05
CA ALA A 133 -3.70 9.78 8.65
C ALA A 133 -3.67 8.85 7.42
N THR A 134 -4.61 7.91 7.34
CA THR A 134 -4.59 6.81 6.36
C THR A 134 -5.71 6.88 5.34
N GLY A 135 -6.71 7.75 5.50
CA GLY A 135 -7.94 7.73 4.70
C GLY A 135 -8.85 6.52 4.99
N LEU A 136 -8.41 5.55 5.79
CA LEU A 136 -9.08 4.29 6.06
C LEU A 136 -9.46 4.16 7.54
N THR A 137 -10.41 3.27 7.83
CA THR A 137 -10.74 2.88 9.21
C THR A 137 -9.69 1.94 9.78
N GLN A 138 -9.52 1.90 11.11
CA GLN A 138 -8.59 0.93 11.73
C GLN A 138 -8.98 -0.51 11.39
N GLY A 139 -10.29 -0.80 11.36
CA GLY A 139 -10.82 -2.11 10.98
C GLY A 139 -10.55 -2.44 9.51
N GLY A 140 -10.70 -1.47 8.61
CA GLY A 140 -10.42 -1.64 7.18
C GLY A 140 -8.96 -1.97 6.91
N VAL A 141 -8.03 -1.24 7.52
CA VAL A 141 -6.59 -1.53 7.44
C VAL A 141 -6.31 -2.98 7.90
N ARG A 142 -6.86 -3.39 9.05
CA ARG A 142 -6.69 -4.76 9.56
C ARG A 142 -7.26 -5.82 8.62
N GLN A 143 -8.39 -5.55 7.97
CA GLN A 143 -8.99 -6.51 7.03
C GLN A 143 -8.14 -6.67 5.75
N ILE A 144 -7.64 -5.56 5.22
CA ILE A 144 -6.78 -5.55 4.03
C ILE A 144 -5.47 -6.28 4.32
N GLU A 145 -4.78 -5.91 5.41
CA GLU A 145 -3.54 -6.58 5.84
C GLU A 145 -3.74 -8.07 6.08
N ARG A 146 -4.84 -8.44 6.74
CA ARG A 146 -5.19 -9.85 6.95
C ARG A 146 -5.44 -10.60 5.63
N ALA A 147 -6.03 -9.95 4.63
CA ALA A 147 -6.25 -10.56 3.33
C ALA A 147 -4.96 -10.68 2.51
N ARG A 148 -4.07 -9.69 2.56
CA ARG A 148 -2.72 -9.76 1.97
C ARG A 148 -1.92 -10.91 2.57
N ARG A 149 -1.89 -11.00 3.90
CA ARG A 149 -1.23 -12.10 4.60
C ARG A 149 -1.81 -13.47 4.25
N ALA A 150 -3.14 -13.56 4.12
CA ALA A 150 -3.78 -14.79 3.67
C ALA A 150 -3.32 -15.19 2.26
N ALA A 151 -3.15 -14.22 1.36
CA ALA A 151 -2.69 -14.49 0.01
C ALA A 151 -1.25 -14.98 -0.05
N GLU A 152 -0.34 -14.40 0.74
CA GLU A 152 1.04 -14.89 0.90
C GLU A 152 1.09 -16.34 1.39
N LEU A 153 0.33 -16.66 2.46
CA LEU A 153 0.29 -18.01 3.01
C LEU A 153 -0.23 -19.03 1.98
N LEU A 154 -1.30 -18.69 1.26
CA LEU A 154 -1.85 -19.53 0.20
C LEU A 154 -0.86 -19.71 -0.95
N ALA A 155 -0.18 -18.65 -1.38
CA ALA A 155 0.86 -18.73 -2.41
C ALA A 155 2.06 -19.59 -1.98
N SER A 156 2.38 -19.58 -0.68
CA SER A 156 3.41 -20.46 -0.10
C SER A 156 2.98 -21.94 0.03
N GLY A 157 1.75 -22.28 -0.40
CA GLY A 157 1.23 -23.65 -0.44
C GLY A 157 0.34 -24.05 0.73
N GLU A 158 0.07 -23.15 1.66
CA GLU A 158 -0.78 -23.45 2.82
C GLU A 158 -2.24 -23.75 2.40
N SER A 159 -2.93 -24.61 3.16
CA SER A 159 -4.33 -24.95 2.89
C SER A 159 -5.27 -23.81 3.31
N ALA A 160 -6.45 -23.71 2.66
CA ALA A 160 -7.44 -22.70 3.02
C ALA A 160 -7.93 -22.86 4.47
N ALA A 161 -8.11 -24.09 4.93
CA ALA A 161 -8.52 -24.40 6.30
C ALA A 161 -7.50 -23.93 7.36
N ASP A 162 -6.20 -24.15 7.10
CA ASP A 162 -5.14 -23.68 8.01
C ASP A 162 -5.08 -22.16 8.05
N VAL A 163 -5.19 -21.49 6.89
CA VAL A 163 -5.21 -20.02 6.81
C VAL A 163 -6.42 -19.43 7.51
N VAL A 164 -7.60 -20.05 7.39
CA VAL A 164 -8.81 -19.66 8.15
C VAL A 164 -8.52 -19.66 9.64
N THR A 165 -7.93 -20.75 10.14
CA THR A 165 -7.61 -20.93 11.55
C THR A 165 -6.54 -19.93 12.03
N LYS A 166 -5.42 -19.82 11.30
CA LYS A 166 -4.29 -18.96 11.67
C LYS A 166 -4.63 -17.48 11.70
N LEU A 167 -5.46 -17.02 10.75
CA LEU A 167 -5.80 -15.60 10.62
C LEU A 167 -7.15 -15.25 11.26
N GLY A 168 -7.85 -16.23 11.86
CA GLY A 168 -9.13 -16.02 12.52
C GLY A 168 -10.23 -15.56 11.57
N TYR A 169 -10.30 -16.18 10.39
CA TYR A 169 -11.54 -16.13 9.60
C TYR A 169 -12.57 -17.07 10.22
N PHE A 170 -13.85 -16.78 10.02
CA PHE A 170 -14.93 -17.62 10.55
C PHE A 170 -15.00 -18.96 9.81
N ASP A 171 -14.87 -18.92 8.48
CA ASP A 171 -14.85 -20.08 7.60
C ASP A 171 -14.15 -19.74 6.26
N GLU A 172 -14.05 -20.72 5.37
CA GLU A 172 -13.45 -20.55 4.04
C GLU A 172 -14.26 -19.60 3.14
N SER A 173 -15.57 -19.46 3.35
CA SER A 173 -16.41 -18.53 2.58
C SER A 173 -16.07 -17.07 2.91
N HIS A 174 -15.81 -16.78 4.18
CA HIS A 174 -15.35 -15.47 4.65
C HIS A 174 -13.94 -15.16 4.15
N LEU A 175 -13.04 -16.14 4.15
CA LEU A 175 -11.72 -16.02 3.53
C LEU A 175 -11.87 -15.72 2.03
N ALA A 176 -12.66 -16.51 1.30
CA ALA A 176 -12.86 -16.33 -0.12
C ALA A 176 -13.44 -14.95 -0.47
N ARG A 177 -14.38 -14.44 0.34
CA ARG A 177 -14.94 -13.09 0.17
C ARG A 177 -13.87 -12.00 0.37
N ALA A 178 -13.02 -12.15 1.38
CA ALA A 178 -11.94 -11.20 1.64
C ALA A 178 -10.89 -11.20 0.50
N LEU A 179 -10.47 -12.38 0.03
CA LEU A 179 -9.54 -12.51 -1.08
C LEU A 179 -10.11 -11.89 -2.37
N ARG A 180 -11.36 -12.16 -2.71
CA ARG A 180 -12.01 -11.54 -3.88
C ARG A 180 -12.13 -10.02 -3.75
N SER A 181 -12.35 -9.51 -2.54
CA SER A 181 -12.55 -8.07 -2.31
C SER A 181 -11.25 -7.29 -2.29
N TYR A 182 -10.20 -7.83 -1.67
CA TYR A 182 -8.97 -7.08 -1.39
C TYR A 182 -7.78 -7.55 -2.23
N VAL A 183 -7.76 -8.81 -2.68
CA VAL A 183 -6.64 -9.38 -3.46
C VAL A 183 -7.01 -9.57 -4.94
N GLY A 184 -8.29 -9.72 -5.25
CA GLY A 184 -8.77 -9.94 -6.62
C GLY A 184 -8.43 -11.34 -7.15
N ARG A 185 -8.09 -12.28 -6.26
CA ARG A 185 -7.77 -13.68 -6.57
C ARG A 185 -8.56 -14.64 -5.70
N THR A 186 -8.73 -15.87 -6.16
CA THR A 186 -9.22 -16.98 -5.34
C THR A 186 -8.07 -17.71 -4.66
N ALA A 187 -8.38 -18.50 -3.62
CA ALA A 187 -7.39 -19.33 -2.95
C ALA A 187 -6.73 -20.34 -3.89
N GLY A 188 -7.50 -20.95 -4.82
CA GLY A 188 -6.97 -21.85 -5.84
C GLY A 188 -5.98 -21.14 -6.77
N GLN A 189 -6.35 -19.96 -7.30
CA GLN A 189 -5.47 -19.17 -8.16
C GLN A 189 -4.15 -18.82 -7.46
N LEU A 190 -4.20 -18.44 -6.18
CA LEU A 190 -3.00 -18.11 -5.40
C LEU A 190 -2.10 -19.33 -5.20
N ARG A 191 -2.66 -20.49 -4.86
CA ARG A 191 -1.91 -21.74 -4.65
C ARG A 191 -1.30 -22.28 -5.94
N GLU A 192 -1.99 -22.12 -7.06
CA GLU A 192 -1.54 -22.60 -8.38
C GLU A 192 -0.62 -21.59 -9.09
N GLY A 193 -0.40 -20.40 -8.52
CA GLY A 193 0.32 -19.31 -9.20
C GLY A 193 -0.41 -18.79 -10.45
N ALA A 194 -1.73 -19.01 -10.54
CA ALA A 194 -2.54 -18.71 -11.70
C ALA A 194 -3.10 -17.27 -11.66
N GLY A 195 -3.49 -16.77 -12.84
CA GLY A 195 -4.13 -15.46 -13.01
C GLY A 195 -3.20 -14.34 -13.48
N GLY A 196 -1.90 -14.60 -13.59
CA GLY A 196 -0.89 -13.63 -14.08
C GLY A 196 -0.46 -12.61 -13.02
N ALA A 197 0.31 -11.62 -13.45
CA ALA A 197 0.96 -10.64 -12.57
C ALA A 197 0.00 -9.97 -11.57
N ILE A 198 0.46 -9.86 -10.33
CA ILE A 198 -0.27 -9.31 -9.18
C ILE A 198 0.61 -8.32 -8.44
N ALA A 199 0.04 -7.19 -8.00
CA ALA A 199 0.73 -6.16 -7.22
C ALA A 199 0.84 -6.55 -5.73
N LEU A 200 1.40 -7.73 -5.48
CA LEU A 200 1.71 -8.25 -4.16
C LEU A 200 2.92 -9.16 -4.31
N ASP A 201 3.94 -8.93 -3.49
CA ASP A 201 5.14 -9.76 -3.50
C ASP A 201 4.81 -11.11 -2.85
N LEU A 202 4.51 -12.10 -3.70
CA LEU A 202 4.20 -13.46 -3.30
C LEU A 202 5.45 -14.36 -3.25
N ASP A 203 6.61 -13.86 -3.70
CA ASP A 203 7.86 -14.61 -3.81
C ASP A 203 8.74 -14.47 -2.56
N GLN A 204 8.36 -13.61 -1.61
CA GLN A 204 8.94 -13.60 -0.26
C GLN A 204 8.58 -14.89 0.49
N ARG A 205 9.37 -15.94 0.25
CA ARG A 205 9.63 -16.96 1.27
C ARG A 205 10.18 -16.20 2.47
N LEU A 206 9.36 -16.01 3.50
CA LEU A 206 9.78 -15.49 4.79
C LEU A 206 10.96 -16.32 5.28
N THR A 207 12.17 -15.82 5.08
CA THR A 207 13.35 -16.31 5.78
C THR A 207 13.25 -15.79 7.20
N SER A 208 12.99 -16.72 8.11
CA SER A 208 13.01 -16.54 9.57
C SER A 208 14.34 -15.99 10.08
#